data_AF-A0AAP3YIP8-F1
#
_entry.id   AF-A0AAP3YIP8-F1
#
_cell.length_a   1.000
_cell.length_b   1.000
_cell.length_c   1.000
_cell.angle_alpha   90.00
_cell.angle_beta   90.00
_cell.angle_gamma   90.00
#
_symmetry.space_group_name_H-M   'P 1'
#
loop_
_entity.id
_entity.type
_entity.pdbx_description
1 polymer ?
#
loop_
_entity_poly.entity_id
_entity_poly.type
_entity_poly.pdbx_seq_one_letter_code
_entity_poly.pdbx_strand_id
1 'polypeptide(L)'
;MQFIELLETGTPNIDFSGHSENTFRIIDFSVPPTAYGKFMSTIFMQWVKNDVGEIFIRQFESFVSRFLGNGHTSCIFQESCKDNLVVESNGDIYECDHFVYPQYKIGNINKS
;
A
#
# COMPACT_ATOMS: atom_id res chain seq x y z
N MET A 1 11.48 2.30 -2.10
CA MET A 1 10.11 2.84 -2.07
C MET A 1 9.15 1.74 -2.47
N GLN A 2 8.30 1.32 -1.54
CA GLN A 2 7.19 0.43 -1.84
C GLN A 2 6.10 1.29 -2.50
N PHE A 3 5.81 1.03 -3.77
CA PHE A 3 4.64 1.63 -4.41
C PHE A 3 3.41 1.15 -3.66
N ILE A 4 2.62 2.09 -3.14
CA ILE A 4 1.28 1.87 -2.64
C ILE A 4 0.38 2.62 -3.61
N GLU A 5 -0.71 1.98 -4.00
CA GLU A 5 -1.79 2.60 -4.76
C GLU A 5 -2.45 3.71 -3.93
N LEU A 6 -1.81 4.88 -3.88
CA LEU A 6 -2.27 6.03 -3.10
C LEU A 6 -3.04 6.99 -4.00
N LEU A 7 -4.25 7.34 -3.55
CA LEU A 7 -4.93 8.55 -4.00
C LEU A 7 -4.50 9.67 -3.09
N GLU A 8 -3.84 10.67 -3.66
CA GLU A 8 -3.50 11.86 -2.89
C GLU A 8 -4.67 12.83 -2.87
N THR A 9 -4.86 13.43 -1.70
CA THR A 9 -6.01 14.28 -1.37
C THR A 9 -5.55 15.59 -0.78
N GLY A 10 -6.21 16.69 -1.13
CA GLY A 10 -5.84 18.04 -0.68
C GLY A 10 -6.16 18.30 0.81
N THR A 11 -7.09 17.55 1.38
CA THR A 11 -7.39 17.49 2.81
C THR A 11 -7.38 16.02 3.23
N PRO A 12 -6.87 15.67 4.43
CA PRO A 12 -6.85 14.29 4.88
C PRO A 12 -8.23 13.66 4.80
N ASN A 13 -8.35 12.59 4.01
CA ASN A 13 -9.57 11.79 4.03
C ASN A 13 -9.62 10.99 5.34
N ILE A 14 -10.59 11.29 6.19
CA ILE A 14 -10.80 10.62 7.47
C ILE A 14 -11.97 9.63 7.45
N ASP A 15 -12.74 9.58 6.35
CA ASP A 15 -13.87 8.66 6.18
C ASP A 15 -13.71 7.84 4.89
N PHE A 16 -13.18 6.62 5.07
CA PHE A 16 -12.98 5.65 3.99
C PHE A 16 -14.21 4.76 3.75
N SER A 17 -15.32 4.97 4.49
CA SER A 17 -16.47 4.08 4.44
C SER A 17 -17.39 4.32 3.23
N GLY A 18 -17.22 5.43 2.52
CA GLY A 18 -18.01 5.78 1.33
C GLY A 18 -19.48 6.12 1.62
N HIS A 19 -19.86 6.31 2.89
CA HIS A 19 -21.24 6.62 3.30
C HIS A 19 -21.54 8.13 3.36
N SER A 20 -20.54 9.00 3.17
CA SER A 20 -20.68 10.46 3.22
C SER A 20 -20.26 11.12 1.89
N GLU A 21 -20.72 12.36 1.65
CA GLU A 21 -20.20 13.17 0.55
C GLU A 21 -18.67 13.31 0.68
N ASN A 22 -17.94 13.23 -0.44
CA ASN A 22 -16.48 13.36 -0.43
C ASN A 22 -16.08 14.69 0.23
N THR A 23 -15.60 14.61 1.46
CA THR A 23 -15.06 15.75 2.22
C THR A 23 -13.64 16.14 1.79
N PHE A 24 -13.09 15.41 0.82
CA PHE A 24 -11.74 15.57 0.31
C PHE A 24 -11.76 15.81 -1.21
N ARG A 25 -10.77 16.59 -1.67
CA ARG A 25 -10.50 16.79 -3.09
C ARG A 25 -9.32 15.93 -3.51
N ILE A 26 -9.48 15.10 -4.54
CA ILE A 26 -8.36 14.39 -5.18
C ILE A 26 -7.49 15.42 -5.91
N ILE A 27 -6.18 15.34 -5.73
CA ILE A 27 -5.25 16.24 -6.40
C ILE A 27 -5.01 15.85 -7.85
N ASP A 28 -4.69 16.84 -8.69
CA ASP A 28 -4.74 16.70 -10.14
C ASP A 28 -3.73 15.68 -10.71
N PHE A 29 -2.65 15.35 -9.99
CA PHE A 29 -1.67 14.34 -10.43
C PHE A 29 -2.00 12.91 -9.97
N SER A 30 -3.03 12.73 -9.14
CA SER A 30 -3.49 11.39 -8.74
C SER A 30 -4.05 10.64 -9.94
N VAL A 31 -3.76 9.35 -10.03
CA VAL A 31 -4.28 8.50 -11.10
C VAL A 31 -5.76 8.20 -10.85
N PRO A 32 -6.66 8.46 -11.82
CA PRO A 32 -8.07 8.09 -11.67
C PRO A 32 -8.24 6.57 -11.46
N PRO A 33 -9.14 6.11 -10.57
CA PRO A 33 -9.29 4.69 -10.26
C PRO A 33 -9.56 3.82 -11.50
N THR A 34 -10.37 4.33 -12.43
CA THR A 34 -10.70 3.62 -13.69
C THR A 34 -9.50 3.51 -14.63
N ALA A 35 -8.63 4.53 -14.67
CA ALA A 35 -7.40 4.51 -15.45
C ALA A 35 -6.39 3.54 -14.85
N TYR A 36 -6.23 3.55 -13.53
CA TYR A 36 -5.38 2.60 -12.81
C TYR A 36 -5.82 1.15 -13.06
N GLY A 37 -7.12 0.86 -12.92
CA GLY A 37 -7.68 -0.46 -13.20
C GLY A 37 -7.42 -0.92 -14.64
N LYS A 38 -7.63 -0.04 -15.63
CA LYS A 38 -7.32 -0.33 -17.04
C LYS A 38 -5.85 -0.66 -17.25
N PHE A 39 -4.95 0.13 -16.67
CA PHE A 39 -3.51 -0.09 -16.74
C PHE A 39 -3.14 -1.46 -16.16
N MET A 40 -3.57 -1.74 -14.92
CA MET A 40 -3.25 -2.99 -14.24
C MET A 40 -3.78 -4.21 -14.98
N SER A 41 -5.04 -4.18 -15.43
CA SER A 41 -5.61 -5.29 -16.23
C SER A 41 -4.86 -5.50 -17.54
N THR A 42 -4.50 -4.42 -18.24
CA THR A 42 -3.78 -4.52 -19.52
C THR A 42 -2.40 -5.15 -19.33
N ILE A 43 -1.64 -4.69 -18.34
CA ILE A 43 -0.30 -5.22 -18.04
C ILE A 43 -0.40 -6.67 -17.53
N PHE A 44 -1.39 -6.99 -16.70
CA PHE A 44 -1.62 -8.37 -16.22
C PHE A 44 -1.87 -9.34 -17.38
N MET A 45 -2.70 -8.95 -18.35
CA MET A 45 -3.01 -9.78 -19.52
C MET A 45 -1.79 -10.03 -20.41
N GLN A 46 -0.86 -9.07 -20.51
CA GLN A 46 0.40 -9.30 -21.23
C GLN A 46 1.34 -10.20 -20.42
N TRP A 47 1.50 -9.89 -19.14
CA TRP A 47 2.39 -10.63 -18.25
C TRP A 47 2.00 -12.10 -18.15
N VAL A 48 0.71 -12.40 -17.92
CA VAL A 48 0.23 -13.78 -17.78
C VAL A 48 0.45 -14.62 -19.04
N LYS A 49 0.46 -13.97 -20.22
CA LYS A 49 0.60 -14.64 -21.51
C LYS A 49 2.07 -14.91 -21.87
N ASN A 50 2.97 -14.00 -21.51
CA ASN A 50 4.31 -13.99 -22.08
C ASN A 50 5.43 -14.16 -21.04
N ASP A 51 5.20 -13.76 -19.77
CA ASP A 51 6.30 -13.43 -18.86
C ASP A 51 6.25 -14.18 -17.52
N VAL A 52 5.27 -15.08 -17.31
CA VAL A 52 5.15 -15.87 -16.08
C VAL A 52 6.40 -16.74 -15.90
N GLY A 53 7.06 -16.57 -14.75
CA GLY A 53 8.30 -17.29 -14.41
C GLY A 53 9.58 -16.62 -14.89
N GLU A 54 9.49 -15.58 -15.72
CA GLU A 54 10.63 -14.85 -16.26
C GLU A 54 10.71 -13.41 -15.71
N ILE A 55 9.58 -12.69 -15.72
CA ILE A 55 9.48 -11.34 -15.16
C ILE A 55 8.58 -11.39 -13.92
N PHE A 56 9.07 -10.88 -12.81
CA PHE A 56 8.33 -10.90 -11.54
C PHE A 56 7.76 -9.52 -11.23
N ILE A 57 6.48 -9.32 -11.53
CA ILE A 57 5.76 -8.10 -11.17
C ILE A 57 5.16 -8.29 -9.79
N ARG A 58 5.74 -7.61 -8.79
CA ARG A 58 5.38 -7.75 -7.36
C ARG A 58 3.88 -7.79 -7.09
N GLN A 59 3.08 -6.91 -7.71
CA GLN A 59 1.64 -6.86 -7.47
C GLN A 59 0.91 -8.11 -7.99
N PHE A 60 1.34 -8.66 -9.12
CA PHE A 60 0.74 -9.85 -9.71
C PHE A 60 1.17 -11.12 -9.00
N GLU A 61 2.46 -11.23 -8.67
CA GLU A 61 2.98 -12.32 -7.84
C GLU A 61 2.25 -12.39 -6.50
N SER A 62 2.10 -11.23 -5.86
CA SER A 62 1.40 -11.12 -4.58
C SER A 62 -0.10 -11.47 -4.69
N PHE A 63 -0.75 -11.06 -5.78
CA PHE A 63 -2.13 -11.42 -6.06
C PHE A 63 -2.28 -12.93 -6.26
N VAL A 64 -1.40 -13.56 -7.07
CA VAL A 64 -1.40 -15.01 -7.31
C VAL A 64 -1.15 -15.77 -6.01
N SER A 65 -0.17 -15.35 -5.20
CA SER A 65 0.10 -15.91 -3.88
C SER A 65 -1.15 -15.90 -2.99
N ARG A 66 -1.86 -14.77 -2.95
CA ARG A 66 -3.10 -14.65 -2.17
C ARG A 66 -4.21 -15.55 -2.72
N PHE A 67 -4.37 -15.60 -4.04
CA PHE A 67 -5.36 -16.46 -4.70
C PHE A 67 -5.12 -17.94 -4.40
N LEU A 68 -3.84 -18.36 -4.32
CA LEU A 68 -3.44 -19.73 -3.95
C LEU A 68 -3.53 -20.03 -2.45
N GLY A 69 -3.94 -19.06 -1.61
CA GLY A 69 -4.10 -19.24 -0.17
C GLY A 69 -2.83 -18.99 0.65
N ASN A 70 -1.71 -18.59 0.02
CA ASN A 70 -0.45 -18.30 0.72
C ASN A 70 -0.42 -16.91 1.36
N GLY A 71 -1.46 -16.09 1.14
CA GLY A 71 -1.51 -14.70 1.60
C GLY A 71 -0.85 -13.72 0.63
N HIS A 72 -0.94 -12.43 0.96
CA HIS A 72 -0.44 -11.35 0.12
C HIS A 72 0.97 -10.90 0.55
N THR A 73 1.95 -10.82 -0.33
CA THR A 73 3.31 -10.42 0.06
C THR A 73 3.44 -8.92 0.33
N SER A 74 2.52 -8.10 -0.20
CA SER A 74 2.43 -6.66 0.13
C SER A 74 1.58 -6.43 1.40
N CYS A 75 2.14 -5.70 2.37
CA CYS A 75 1.56 -5.47 3.70
C CYS A 75 0.20 -4.78 3.69
N ILE A 76 -0.06 -3.90 2.73
CA ILE A 76 -1.33 -3.15 2.64
C ILE A 76 -2.55 -4.04 2.35
N PHE A 77 -2.32 -5.29 1.92
CA PHE A 77 -3.38 -6.26 1.65
C PHE A 77 -3.35 -7.44 2.63
N GLN A 78 -2.53 -7.36 3.68
CA GLN A 78 -2.53 -8.32 4.78
C GLN A 78 -3.67 -8.02 5.75
N GLU A 79 -4.04 -9.02 6.55
CA GLU A 79 -5.11 -8.90 7.55
C GLU A 79 -4.74 -7.97 8.72
N SER A 80 -3.45 -7.82 9.00
CA SER A 80 -2.93 -7.00 10.09
C SER A 80 -1.70 -6.20 9.66
N CYS A 81 -1.57 -4.99 10.19
CA CYS A 81 -0.36 -4.17 10.06
C CYS A 81 0.68 -4.70 11.04
N LYS A 82 1.56 -5.58 10.57
CA LYS A 82 2.65 -6.16 11.36
C LYS A 82 3.91 -6.28 10.53
N ASP A 83 5.03 -6.50 11.21
CA ASP A 83 6.31 -6.92 10.63
C ASP A 83 7.00 -5.91 9.68
N ASN A 84 6.59 -4.63 9.68
CA ASN A 84 7.23 -3.53 8.92
C ASN A 84 7.68 -2.38 9.82
N LEU A 85 8.48 -2.71 10.84
CA LEU A 85 8.97 -1.73 11.79
C LEU A 85 9.85 -0.67 11.11
N VAL A 86 9.63 0.58 11.51
CA VAL A 86 10.45 1.72 11.12
C VAL A 86 11.17 2.25 12.34
N VAL A 87 12.46 2.54 12.16
CA VAL A 87 13.29 3.17 13.18
C VAL A 87 13.77 4.51 12.63
N GLU A 88 13.31 5.58 13.26
CA GLU A 88 13.72 6.94 12.93
C GLU A 88 15.15 7.23 13.41
N SER A 89 15.77 8.26 12.86
CA SER A 89 17.16 8.64 13.19
C SER A 89 17.40 8.96 14.67
N ASN A 90 16.35 9.36 15.41
CA ASN A 90 16.39 9.59 16.85
C ASN A 90 16.19 8.30 17.68
N GLY A 91 16.05 7.16 17.02
CA GLY A 91 15.79 5.85 17.59
C GLY A 91 14.33 5.53 17.86
N ASP A 92 13.38 6.42 17.55
CA ASP A 92 11.94 6.15 17.75
C ASP A 92 11.47 5.03 16.81
N ILE A 93 10.61 4.17 17.33
CA ILE A 93 10.11 2.99 16.61
C ILE A 93 8.62 3.16 16.33
N TYR A 94 8.22 2.80 15.11
CA TYR A 94 6.85 2.81 14.60
C TYR A 94 6.53 1.49 13.89
N GLU A 95 5.25 1.12 13.83
CA GLU A 95 4.80 -0.12 13.14
C GLU A 95 4.78 -0.02 11.61
N CYS A 96 4.81 1.19 11.06
CA CYS A 96 4.72 1.43 9.62
C CYS A 96 5.33 2.80 9.24
N ASP A 97 5.98 2.86 8.08
CA ASP A 97 6.53 4.06 7.45
C ASP A 97 5.48 5.09 7.02
N HIS A 98 4.22 4.66 6.91
CA HIS A 98 3.11 5.56 6.57
C HIS A 98 2.48 6.23 7.80
N PHE A 99 2.78 5.74 9.01
CA PHE A 99 2.19 6.22 10.26
C PHE A 99 3.25 6.68 11.26
N VAL A 100 4.27 7.40 10.77
CA VAL A 100 5.34 7.99 11.61
C VAL A 100 4.86 9.30 12.25
N TYR A 101 3.82 9.20 13.09
CA TYR A 101 3.27 10.31 13.86
C TYR A 101 3.40 10.04 15.36
N PRO A 102 3.56 11.08 16.21
CA PRO A 102 3.81 10.90 17.65
C PRO A 102 2.84 9.94 18.36
N GLN A 103 1.56 9.93 17.96
CA GLN A 103 0.53 9.05 18.53
C GLN A 103 0.68 7.55 18.20
N TYR A 104 1.45 7.21 17.17
CA TYR A 104 1.69 5.82 16.73
C TYR A 104 3.10 5.31 17.12
N LYS A 105 3.84 6.06 17.93
CA LYS A 105 5.14 5.64 18.44
C LYS A 105 4.97 4.47 19.40
N ILE A 106 5.67 3.36 19.12
CA ILE A 106 5.62 2.16 19.97
C ILE A 106 6.83 2.03 20.90
N GLY A 107 7.91 2.76 20.66
CA GLY A 107 9.11 2.69 21.51
C GLY A 107 10.26 3.59 21.04
N ASN A 108 11.43 3.41 21.67
CA ASN A 108 12.69 3.97 21.19
C ASN A 108 13.82 2.96 21.45
N ILE A 109 14.60 2.63 20.42
CA ILE A 109 15.64 1.59 20.48
C ILE A 109 16.76 1.89 21.49
N ASN A 110 16.96 3.16 21.84
CA ASN A 110 17.96 3.58 22.81
C ASN A 110 17.44 3.51 24.26
N LYS A 111 16.19 3.08 24.47
CA LYS A 111 15.56 2.99 25.79
C LYS A 111 15.08 1.55 26.01
N SER A 112 15.65 0.90 27.02
CA SER A 112 15.25 -0.43 27.49
C SER A 112 14.02 -0.38 28.39
#